data_AF-A0A0L7QN04-F1
#
_entry.id   AF-A0A0L7QN04-F1
#
_cell.length_a   1.000
_cell.length_b   1.000
_cell.length_c   1.000
_cell.angle_alpha   90.00
_cell.angle_beta   90.00
_cell.angle_gamma   90.00
#
_symmetry.space_group_name_H-M   'P 1'
#
loop_
_entity.id
_entity.type
_entity.pdbx_description
1 polymer ?
#
loop_
_entity_poly.entity_id
_entity_poly.type
_entity_poly.pdbx_seq_one_letter_code
_entity_poly.pdbx_strand_id
1 'polypeptide(L)'
;LADLIEGNPKCTTREIANILNISHKSVSLNLRKFGMTNKYDVWVPQKLTENLVDRISVCDFLLKRHKSHPFLKQLLNGDEKWIVFNNVR
;
A
#
# COMPACT_ATOMS: atom_id res chain seq x y z
N LEU A 1 12.48 -6.69 11.30
CA LEU A 1 11.19 -6.50 10.59
C LEU A 1 11.31 -5.40 9.55
N ALA A 2 11.78 -4.19 9.92
CA ALA A 2 12.04 -3.10 8.97
C ALA A 2 13.03 -3.53 7.88
N ASP A 3 14.22 -4.03 8.23
CA ASP A 3 15.25 -4.47 7.26
C ASP A 3 14.76 -5.57 6.31
N LEU A 4 13.87 -6.44 6.81
CA LEU A 4 13.30 -7.55 6.04
C LEU A 4 12.26 -7.06 5.02
N ILE A 5 11.53 -6.01 5.37
CA ILE A 5 10.61 -5.30 4.47
C ILE A 5 11.38 -4.42 3.49
N GLU A 6 12.44 -3.76 3.92
CA GLU A 6 13.28 -2.94 3.05
C GLU A 6 13.96 -3.78 1.95
N GLY A 7 14.43 -4.98 2.30
CA GLY A 7 14.99 -5.93 1.34
C GLY A 7 13.95 -6.64 0.45
N ASN A 8 12.71 -6.79 0.92
CA ASN A 8 11.60 -7.33 0.12
C ASN A 8 10.26 -6.71 0.55
N PRO A 9 9.85 -5.59 -0.04
CA PRO A 9 8.66 -4.87 0.38
C PRO A 9 7.36 -5.59 0.01
N LYS A 10 7.42 -6.66 -0.79
CA LYS A 10 6.27 -7.49 -1.18
C LYS A 10 6.08 -8.76 -0.34
N CYS A 11 6.89 -8.95 0.70
CA CYS A 11 6.78 -10.14 1.53
C CYS A 11 5.43 -10.20 2.28
N THR A 12 4.87 -11.40 2.40
CA THR A 12 3.64 -11.61 3.17
C THR A 12 3.96 -11.75 4.66
N THR A 13 2.99 -11.43 5.53
CA THR A 13 3.13 -11.66 6.98
C THR A 13 3.41 -13.13 7.34
N ARG A 14 3.00 -14.09 6.49
CA ARG A 14 3.30 -15.52 6.68
C ARG A 14 4.75 -15.85 6.33
N GLU A 15 5.28 -15.31 5.26
CA GLU A 15 6.70 -15.48 4.90
C GLU A 15 7.60 -14.90 5.98
N ILE A 16 7.30 -13.69 6.46
CA ILE A 16 8.01 -13.06 7.58
C ILE A 16 7.93 -13.92 8.84
N ALA A 17 6.74 -14.49 9.14
CA ALA A 17 6.53 -15.36 10.29
C ALA A 17 7.39 -16.63 10.22
N ASN A 18 7.49 -17.22 9.02
CA ASN A 18 8.33 -18.40 8.78
C ASN A 18 9.83 -18.07 8.93
N ILE A 19 10.29 -16.95 8.35
CA ILE A 19 11.69 -16.53 8.43
C ILE A 19 12.12 -16.24 9.88
N LEU A 20 11.24 -15.58 10.64
CA LEU A 20 11.52 -15.21 12.03
C LEU A 20 11.12 -16.29 13.05
N ASN A 21 10.51 -17.39 12.60
CA ASN A 21 9.95 -18.45 13.43
C ASN A 21 9.05 -17.92 14.57
N ILE A 22 8.21 -16.93 14.27
CA ILE A 22 7.24 -16.34 15.21
C ILE A 22 5.82 -16.48 14.68
N SER A 23 4.83 -16.32 15.56
CA SER A 23 3.44 -16.39 15.11
C SER A 23 3.11 -15.29 14.08
N HIS A 24 2.32 -15.65 13.07
CA HIS A 24 1.77 -14.69 12.09
C HIS A 24 1.08 -13.50 12.77
N LYS A 25 0.34 -13.75 13.86
CA LYS A 25 -0.33 -12.70 14.65
C LYS A 25 0.68 -11.72 15.26
N SER A 26 1.81 -12.23 15.76
CA SER A 26 2.90 -11.41 16.29
C SER A 26 3.52 -10.53 15.21
N VAL A 27 3.70 -11.03 13.98
CA VAL A 27 4.18 -10.22 12.85
C VAL A 27 3.21 -9.07 12.57
N SER A 28 1.92 -9.36 12.39
CA SER A 28 0.90 -8.35 12.09
C SER A 28 0.82 -7.26 13.18
N LEU A 29 0.88 -7.64 14.45
CA LEU A 29 0.90 -6.70 15.58
C LEU A 29 2.13 -5.80 15.56
N ASN A 30 3.31 -6.35 15.30
CA ASN A 30 4.54 -5.58 15.25
C ASN A 30 4.58 -4.63 14.06
N LEU A 31 4.16 -5.06 12.86
CA LEU A 31 4.09 -4.18 11.68
C LEU A 31 3.19 -2.98 11.91
N ARG A 32 2.03 -3.20 12.55
CA ARG A 32 1.15 -2.10 12.95
C ARG A 32 1.81 -1.16 13.96
N LYS A 33 2.57 -1.67 14.93
CA LYS A 33 3.34 -0.85 15.90
C LYS A 33 4.44 -0.04 15.23
N PHE A 34 5.11 -0.60 14.21
CA PHE A 34 6.08 0.12 13.37
C PHE A 34 5.41 1.12 12.42
N GLY A 35 4.09 1.23 12.43
CA GLY A 35 3.35 2.11 11.53
C GLY A 35 3.48 1.68 10.08
N MET A 36 3.63 0.38 9.79
CA MET A 36 3.62 -0.16 8.43
C MET A 36 2.20 -0.60 8.05
N THR A 37 1.84 -0.37 6.81
CA THR A 37 0.58 -0.84 6.22
C THR A 37 0.85 -1.47 4.87
N ASN A 38 0.16 -2.55 4.53
CA ASN A 38 0.26 -3.16 3.22
C ASN A 38 -0.74 -2.45 2.27
N LYS A 39 -0.22 -1.89 1.18
CA LYS A 39 -1.01 -1.27 0.10
C LYS A 39 -0.57 -1.87 -1.22
N TYR A 40 -1.51 -2.46 -1.96
CA TYR A 40 -1.24 -3.09 -3.25
C TYR A 40 -0.07 -4.10 -3.19
N ASP A 41 -0.10 -4.97 -2.17
CA ASP A 41 0.94 -5.97 -1.87
C ASP A 41 2.31 -5.39 -1.52
N VAL A 42 2.41 -4.09 -1.26
CA VAL A 42 3.65 -3.43 -0.84
C VAL A 42 3.50 -2.91 0.57
N TRP A 43 4.41 -3.28 1.46
CA TRP A 43 4.52 -2.67 2.79
C TRP A 43 5.06 -1.25 2.65
N VAL A 44 4.27 -0.29 3.10
CA VAL A 44 4.64 1.13 3.12
C VAL A 44 4.47 1.69 4.53
N PRO A 45 5.34 2.62 4.95
CA PRO A 45 5.08 3.42 6.14
C PRO A 45 3.73 4.12 6.02
N GLN A 46 2.91 4.00 7.06
CA GLN A 46 1.63 4.69 7.22
C GLN A 46 1.84 6.20 7.29
N LYS A 47 3.00 6.64 7.79
CA LYS A 47 3.40 8.03 7.74
C LYS A 47 3.64 8.40 6.26
N LEU A 48 2.78 9.26 5.74
CA LEU A 48 2.83 9.80 4.38
C LEU A 48 4.05 10.73 4.22
N THR A 49 5.25 10.20 4.31
CA THR A 49 6.50 10.98 4.26
C THR A 49 7.08 11.06 2.85
N GLU A 50 6.75 10.13 1.97
CA GLU A 50 7.25 10.13 0.60
C GLU A 50 6.17 10.69 -0.34
N ASN A 51 6.47 11.85 -0.94
CA ASN A 51 5.68 12.54 -1.96
C ASN A 51 4.42 13.31 -1.55
N LEU A 52 4.44 13.98 -0.38
CA LEU A 52 3.41 14.98 -0.09
C LEU A 52 3.41 16.14 -1.11
N VAL A 53 4.60 16.64 -1.47
CA VAL A 53 4.76 17.76 -2.41
C VAL A 53 4.24 17.41 -3.80
N ASP A 54 4.65 16.26 -4.34
CA ASP A 54 4.21 15.77 -5.65
C ASP A 54 2.70 15.51 -5.68
N ARG A 55 2.13 14.98 -4.60
CA ARG A 55 0.68 14.79 -4.51
C ARG A 55 -0.07 16.12 -4.51
N ILE A 56 0.43 17.11 -3.76
CA ILE A 56 -0.17 18.45 -3.74
C ILE A 56 -0.09 19.08 -5.12
N SER A 57 1.06 19.01 -5.80
CA SER A 57 1.26 19.62 -7.12
C SER A 57 0.35 18.98 -8.18
N VAL A 58 0.25 17.64 -8.21
CA VAL A 58 -0.64 16.91 -9.13
C VAL A 58 -2.11 17.23 -8.83
N CYS A 59 -2.52 17.24 -7.56
CA CYS A 59 -3.90 17.57 -7.18
C CYS A 59 -4.27 19.00 -7.60
N ASP A 60 -3.40 19.98 -7.35
CA ASP A 60 -3.64 21.38 -7.73
C ASP A 60 -3.72 21.54 -9.26
N PHE A 61 -2.83 20.88 -10.01
CA PHE A 61 -2.88 20.87 -11.47
C PHE A 61 -4.18 20.27 -12.00
N LEU A 62 -4.58 19.09 -11.52
CA LEU A 62 -5.82 18.42 -11.95
C LEU A 62 -7.06 19.24 -11.62
N LEU A 63 -7.08 19.91 -10.45
CA LEU A 63 -8.16 20.79 -10.05
C LEU A 63 -8.27 22.01 -10.97
N LYS A 64 -7.16 22.68 -11.26
CA LYS A 64 -7.10 23.81 -12.20
C LYS A 64 -7.56 23.40 -13.60
N ARG A 65 -7.07 22.26 -14.09
CA ARG A 65 -7.52 21.70 -15.38
C ARG A 65 -9.02 21.43 -15.37
N HIS A 66 -9.56 20.81 -14.33
CA HIS A 66 -10.98 20.48 -14.25
C HIS A 66 -11.88 21.73 -14.22
N LYS A 67 -11.47 22.79 -13.50
CA LYS A 67 -12.18 24.07 -13.48
C LYS A 67 -12.22 24.74 -14.86
N SER A 68 -11.12 24.64 -15.61
CA SER A 68 -11.02 25.22 -16.95
C SER A 68 -11.69 24.36 -18.02
N HIS A 69 -11.54 23.04 -17.94
CA HIS A 69 -12.05 22.05 -18.90
C HIS A 69 -12.52 20.80 -18.13
N PRO A 70 -13.83 20.71 -17.80
CA PRO A 70 -14.36 19.59 -17.02
C PRO A 70 -14.20 18.24 -17.74
N PHE A 71 -13.27 17.41 -17.26
CA PHE A 71 -12.92 16.13 -17.90
C PHE A 71 -13.38 14.86 -17.17
N LEU A 72 -13.98 14.98 -15.97
CA LEU A 72 -14.30 13.80 -15.15
C LEU A 72 -15.31 12.85 -15.82
N LYS A 73 -16.24 13.37 -16.62
CA LYS A 73 -17.21 12.53 -17.36
C LYS A 73 -16.57 11.68 -18.47
N GLN A 74 -15.35 12.01 -18.88
CA GLN A 74 -14.59 11.29 -19.91
C GLN A 74 -13.54 10.37 -19.29
N LEU A 75 -13.38 10.39 -17.96
CA LEU A 75 -12.37 9.61 -17.27
C LEU A 75 -12.83 8.14 -17.19
N LEU A 76 -12.09 7.25 -17.84
CA LEU A 76 -12.18 5.82 -17.60
C LEU A 76 -11.16 5.45 -16.52
N ASN A 77 -11.64 4.82 -15.44
CA ASN A 77 -10.78 4.27 -14.40
C ASN A 77 -10.74 2.74 -14.51
N GLY A 78 -9.66 2.16 -14.00
CA GLY A 78 -9.48 0.73 -13.85
C GLY A 78 -8.52 0.49 -12.72
N ASP A 79 -8.81 -0.49 -11.88
CA ASP A 79 -7.91 -0.95 -10.82
C ASP A 79 -8.05 -2.47 -10.69
N GLU A 80 -6.97 -3.12 -10.30
CA GLU A 80 -6.94 -4.55 -10.09
C GLU A 80 -7.10 -4.87 -8.61
N LYS A 81 -8.05 -5.74 -8.28
CA LYS A 81 -8.26 -6.22 -6.92
C LYS A 81 -8.09 -7.72 -6.88
N TRP A 82 -7.12 -8.20 -6.09
CA TRP A 82 -6.98 -9.63 -5.83
C TRP A 82 -8.21 -10.20 -5.15
N ILE A 83 -8.75 -11.28 -5.71
CA ILE A 83 -9.79 -12.10 -5.09
C ILE A 83 -9.11 -13.35 -4.56
N VAL A 84 -9.04 -13.46 -3.22
CA VAL A 84 -8.43 -14.63 -2.58
C VAL A 84 -9.43 -15.79 -2.66
N PHE A 85 -9.06 -16.85 -3.39
CA PHE A 85 -9.80 -18.11 -3.36
C PHE A 85 -9.44 -18.89 -2.10
N ASN A 86 -10.44 -19.18 -1.27
CA ASN A 86 -10.27 -20.05 -0.11
C ASN A 86 -10.55 -21.49 -0.54
N ASN A 87 -9.53 -22.19 -1.03
CA ASN A 87 -9.65 -23.63 -1.33
C ASN A 87 -9.68 -24.40 -0.01
N VAL A 88 -10.88 -24.59 0.53
CA VAL A 88 -11.13 -25.50 1.65
C VAL A 88 -10.85 -26.91 1.12
N ARG A 89 -9.81 -27.55 1.64
CA ARG A 89 -9.57 -28.99 1.48
C ARG A 89 -10.33 -29.76 2.54
#